data_AF-A0A537V4L1-F1
#
_entry.id   AF-A0A537V4L1-F1
#
_cell.length_a   1.000
_cell.length_b   1.000
_cell.length_c   1.000
_cell.angle_alpha   90.00
_cell.angle_beta   90.00
_cell.angle_gamma   90.00
#
_symmetry.space_group_name_H-M   'P 1'
#
loop_
_entity.id
_entity.type
_entity.pdbx_description
1 polymer ?
#
loop_
_entity_poly.entity_id
_entity_poly.type
_entity_poly.pdbx_seq_one_letter_code
_entity_poly.pdbx_strand_id
1 'polypeptide(L)'
;MKPARKTLRRPDELVAAGLIAHERRGEIEAVAARYALALTAEVAELIDPADPRDPIARQFVPAAAELDTRPEEMVDPIGDDAHSPLEGIVHRYPDRVLLKPVHVC
;
A
#
# COMPACT_ATOMS: atom_id res chain seq x y z
N MET A 1 -22.72 2.58 -20.62
CA MET A 1 -21.98 2.32 -19.37
C MET A 1 -20.50 2.31 -19.73
N LYS A 2 -19.68 3.23 -19.20
CA LYS A 2 -18.22 3.18 -19.43
C LYS A 2 -17.70 1.85 -18.87
N PRO A 3 -16.82 1.12 -19.57
CA PRO A 3 -16.23 -0.10 -19.02
C PRO A 3 -15.53 0.25 -17.70
N ALA A 4 -15.75 -0.57 -16.67
CA ALA A 4 -15.08 -0.40 -15.38
C ALA A 4 -13.56 -0.45 -15.63
N ARG A 5 -12.87 0.64 -15.27
CA ARG A 5 -11.42 0.70 -15.41
C ARG A 5 -10.78 -0.24 -14.39
N LYS A 6 -9.72 -0.92 -14.80
CA LYS A 6 -9.12 -2.03 -14.05
C LYS A 6 -8.15 -1.50 -12.99
N THR A 7 -8.32 -1.91 -11.73
CA THR A 7 -7.31 -1.73 -10.67
C THR A 7 -6.06 -2.57 -10.99
N LEU A 8 -4.89 -1.95 -10.90
CA LEU A 8 -3.58 -2.60 -11.04
C LEU A 8 -3.23 -3.27 -9.71
N ARG A 9 -3.03 -4.59 -9.72
CA ARG A 9 -2.76 -5.42 -8.56
C ARG A 9 -1.50 -6.27 -8.69
N ARG A 10 -0.83 -6.24 -9.85
CA ARG A 10 0.35 -7.06 -10.13
C ARG A 10 1.49 -6.21 -10.69
N PRO A 11 2.76 -6.56 -10.42
CA PRO A 11 3.93 -5.85 -10.97
C PRO A 11 3.88 -5.69 -12.49
N ASP A 12 3.46 -6.72 -13.22
CA ASP A 12 3.37 -6.68 -14.68
C ASP A 12 2.37 -5.61 -15.19
N GLU A 13 1.35 -5.31 -14.40
CA GLU A 13 0.36 -4.28 -14.73
C GLU A 13 0.93 -2.87 -14.50
N LEU A 14 1.83 -2.70 -13.52
CA LEU A 14 2.58 -1.45 -13.33
C LEU A 14 3.59 -1.21 -14.45
N VAL A 15 4.27 -2.27 -14.93
CA VAL A 15 5.16 -2.20 -16.11
C VAL A 15 4.35 -1.79 -17.34
N ALA A 16 3.22 -2.46 -17.59
CA ALA A 16 2.34 -2.17 -18.73
C ALA A 16 1.77 -0.74 -18.69
N ALA A 17 1.57 -0.19 -17.49
CA ALA A 17 1.14 1.20 -17.28
C ALA A 17 2.30 2.22 -17.35
N GLY A 18 3.55 1.78 -17.51
CA GLY A 18 4.73 2.66 -17.55
C GLY A 18 5.08 3.28 -16.19
N LEU A 19 4.52 2.76 -15.09
CA LEU A 19 4.74 3.28 -13.73
C LEU A 19 6.04 2.75 -13.11
N ILE A 20 6.54 1.63 -13.61
CA ILE A 20 7.85 1.07 -13.25
C ILE A 20 8.56 0.57 -14.51
N ALA A 21 9.89 0.58 -14.47
CA ALA A 21 10.72 -0.04 -15.50
C ALA A 21 10.65 -1.57 -15.40
N HIS A 22 10.80 -2.29 -16.53
CA HIS A 22 10.69 -3.75 -16.57
C HIS A 22 11.73 -4.44 -15.68
N GLU A 23 12.92 -3.84 -15.57
CA GLU A 23 14.03 -4.32 -14.76
C GLU A 23 13.68 -4.33 -13.26
N ARG A 24 12.79 -3.42 -12.84
CA ARG A 24 12.29 -3.33 -11.47
C ARG A 24 11.16 -4.33 -11.19
N ARG A 25 10.66 -5.08 -12.17
CA ARG A 25 9.55 -6.02 -11.96
C ARG A 25 9.86 -7.05 -10.86
N GLY A 26 11.08 -7.56 -10.79
CA GLY A 26 11.49 -8.54 -9.78
C GLY A 26 11.50 -7.99 -8.35
N GLU A 27 11.98 -6.76 -8.13
CA GLU A 27 11.94 -6.13 -6.81
C GLU A 27 10.51 -5.85 -6.36
N ILE A 28 9.63 -5.39 -7.26
CA ILE A 28 8.23 -5.11 -6.92
C ILE A 28 7.46 -6.39 -6.64
N GLU A 29 7.79 -7.51 -7.31
CA GLU A 29 7.23 -8.83 -6.98
C GLU A 29 7.58 -9.23 -5.54
N ALA A 30 8.82 -8.99 -5.08
CA ALA A 30 9.21 -9.29 -3.71
C ALA A 30 8.46 -8.43 -2.67
N VAL A 31 8.23 -7.15 -2.98
CA VAL A 31 7.42 -6.26 -2.12
C VAL A 31 5.96 -6.72 -2.10
N ALA A 32 5.40 -7.05 -3.27
CA ALA A 32 4.01 -7.48 -3.43
C ALA A 32 3.70 -8.84 -2.74
N ALA A 33 4.72 -9.66 -2.49
CA ALA A 33 4.60 -10.87 -1.70
C ALA A 33 4.37 -10.59 -0.20
N ARG A 34 4.77 -9.41 0.30
CA ARG A 34 4.62 -8.98 1.70
C ARG A 34 3.48 -7.98 1.90
N TYR A 35 3.32 -7.04 0.96
CA TYR A 35 2.34 -5.96 1.03
C TYR A 35 1.41 -6.01 -0.18
N ALA A 36 0.09 -5.95 0.05
CA ALA A 36 -0.89 -6.03 -1.03
C ALA A 36 -0.80 -4.80 -1.96
N LEU A 37 -0.68 -5.05 -3.27
CA LEU A 37 -0.72 -4.00 -4.29
C LEU A 37 -2.15 -3.81 -4.80
N ALA A 38 -2.67 -2.58 -4.71
CA ALA A 38 -3.94 -2.19 -5.31
C ALA A 38 -3.94 -0.70 -5.68
N LEU A 39 -3.62 -0.40 -6.95
CA LEU A 39 -3.64 0.95 -7.50
C LEU A 39 -4.85 1.11 -8.43
N THR A 40 -5.81 1.94 -8.05
CA THR A 40 -6.99 2.20 -8.89
C THR A 40 -6.59 2.94 -10.17
N ALA A 41 -7.40 2.79 -11.22
CA ALA A 41 -7.12 3.47 -12.48
C ALA A 41 -7.19 5.00 -12.33
N GLU A 42 -8.08 5.50 -11.47
CA GLU A 42 -8.24 6.91 -11.19
C GLU A 42 -6.99 7.51 -10.53
N VAL A 43 -6.35 6.79 -9.60
CA VAL A 43 -5.11 7.25 -8.97
C VAL A 43 -3.93 7.10 -9.95
N ALA A 44 -3.89 6.03 -10.74
CA ALA A 44 -2.86 5.84 -11.76
C ALA A 44 -2.83 6.98 -12.79
N GLU A 45 -4.00 7.53 -13.16
CA GLU A 45 -4.11 8.67 -14.08
C GLU A 45 -3.60 10.00 -13.52
N LEU A 46 -3.43 10.11 -12.20
CA LEU A 46 -2.88 11.31 -11.56
C LEU A 46 -1.35 11.31 -11.50
N ILE A 47 -0.71 10.16 -11.76
CA ILE A 47 0.74 10.02 -11.72
C ILE A 47 1.34 10.58 -13.01
N ASP A 48 2.35 11.45 -12.88
CA ASP A 48 3.23 11.81 -14.00
C ASP A 48 4.37 10.79 -14.14
N PRO A 49 4.35 9.89 -15.16
CA PRO A 49 5.40 8.90 -15.34
C PRO A 49 6.73 9.51 -15.80
N ALA A 50 6.75 10.79 -16.22
CA ALA A 50 7.97 11.48 -16.59
C ALA A 50 8.70 12.10 -15.38
N ASP A 51 8.02 12.26 -14.24
CA ASP A 51 8.66 12.72 -13.00
C ASP A 51 9.04 11.53 -12.10
N PRO A 52 10.33 11.18 -11.99
CA PRO A 52 10.78 10.11 -11.09
C PRO A 52 10.53 10.40 -9.61
N ARG A 53 10.11 11.63 -9.26
CA ARG A 53 9.76 12.06 -7.90
C ARG A 53 8.28 12.41 -7.76
N ASP A 54 7.44 11.98 -8.69
CA ASP A 54 5.99 12.23 -8.63
C ASP A 54 5.43 11.87 -7.24
N PRO A 55 4.76 12.82 -6.56
CA PRO A 55 4.35 12.65 -5.17
C PRO A 55 3.23 11.61 -4.99
N ILE A 56 2.47 11.31 -6.04
CA ILE A 56 1.41 10.30 -6.01
C ILE A 56 2.04 8.92 -6.23
N ALA A 57 2.93 8.77 -7.21
CA ALA A 57 3.68 7.54 -7.42
C ALA A 57 4.39 7.09 -6.14
N ARG A 58 5.03 8.02 -5.41
CA ARG A 58 5.72 7.73 -4.15
C ARG A 58 4.82 7.20 -3.01
N GLN A 59 3.50 7.38 -3.11
CA GLN A 59 2.54 6.87 -2.13
C GLN A 59 1.93 5.52 -2.54
N PHE A 60 1.87 5.22 -3.84
CA PHE A 60 1.10 4.08 -4.34
C PHE A 60 1.89 3.06 -5.15
N VAL A 61 3.05 3.43 -5.71
CA VAL A 61 3.93 2.52 -6.46
C VAL A 61 4.96 1.94 -5.48
N PRO A 62 5.01 0.60 -5.29
CA PRO A 62 5.91 0.02 -4.32
C PRO A 62 7.39 0.26 -4.63
N ALA A 63 8.23 0.19 -3.60
CA ALA A 63 9.68 0.34 -3.69
C ALA A 63 10.40 -0.75 -2.90
N ALA A 64 11.57 -1.18 -3.41
CA ALA A 64 12.39 -2.20 -2.75
C ALA A 64 12.79 -1.83 -1.31
N ALA A 65 12.90 -0.53 -1.01
CA ALA A 65 13.23 -0.03 0.32
C ALA A 65 12.18 -0.39 1.39
N GLU A 66 10.94 -0.73 1.00
CA GLU A 66 9.90 -1.19 1.95
C GLU A 66 10.21 -2.56 2.57
N LEU A 67 11.18 -3.30 2.01
CA LEU A 67 11.65 -4.57 2.56
C LEU A 67 12.81 -4.39 3.55
N ASP A 68 13.36 -3.18 3.68
CA ASP A 68 14.35 -2.85 4.71
C ASP A 68 13.62 -2.64 6.04
N THR A 69 13.90 -3.48 7.03
CA THR A 69 13.39 -3.34 8.39
C THR A 69 14.55 -3.03 9.32
N ARG A 70 14.49 -1.87 9.98
CA ARG A 70 15.53 -1.41 10.89
C ARG A 70 15.34 -1.96 12.30
N PRO A 71 16.42 -2.03 13.13
CA PRO A 71 16.33 -2.53 14.50
C PRO A 71 15.37 -1.74 15.40
N GLU A 72 15.16 -0.46 15.12
CA GLU A 72 14.24 0.42 15.87
C GLU A 72 12.76 0.23 15.48
N GLU A 73 12.45 -0.51 14.42
CA GLU A 73 11.08 -0.72 13.98
C GLU A 73 10.35 -1.75 14.85
N MET A 74 9.05 -1.53 15.05
CA MET A 74 8.16 -2.40 15.79
C MET A 74 6.97 -2.78 14.93
N VAL A 75 6.47 -4.01 15.08
CA VAL A 75 5.27 -4.48 14.37
C VAL A 75 4.03 -3.69 14.79
N ASP A 76 3.91 -3.37 16.08
CA ASP A 76 2.84 -2.53 16.63
C ASP A 76 3.45 -1.33 17.38
N PRO A 77 3.91 -0.30 16.65
CA PRO A 77 4.60 0.84 17.26
C PRO A 77 3.65 1.75 18.05
N ILE A 78 2.33 1.61 17.87
CA ILE A 78 1.32 2.42 18.55
C ILE A 78 0.61 1.67 19.68
N GLY A 79 0.84 0.36 19.84
CA GLY A 79 0.28 -0.44 20.93
C GLY A 79 -1.21 -0.75 20.75
N ASP A 80 -1.69 -0.87 19.51
CA ASP A 80 -3.08 -1.24 19.22
C ASP A 80 -3.47 -2.57 19.87
N ASP A 81 -2.59 -3.57 19.87
CA ASP A 81 -2.88 -4.91 20.40
C ASP A 81 -3.12 -4.87 21.91
N ALA A 82 -2.29 -4.13 22.65
CA ALA A 82 -2.44 -3.95 24.10
C ALA A 82 -3.75 -3.24 24.49
N HIS A 83 -4.34 -2.50 23.56
CA HIS A 83 -5.59 -1.76 23.74
C HIS A 83 -6.78 -2.42 23.03
N SER A 84 -6.65 -3.69 22.62
CA SER A 84 -7.70 -4.43 21.91
C SER A 84 -8.41 -5.42 22.83
N PRO A 85 -9.45 -4.99 23.59
CA PRO A 85 -10.18 -5.91 24.48
C PRO A 85 -10.95 -6.99 23.71
N LEU A 86 -11.26 -6.74 22.43
CA LEU A 86 -11.95 -7.64 21.51
C LEU A 86 -11.37 -7.46 20.10
N GLU A 87 -11.47 -8.50 19.29
CA GLU A 87 -11.09 -8.44 17.87
C GLU A 87 -11.86 -7.33 17.14
N GLY A 88 -11.14 -6.54 16.34
CA GLY A 88 -11.70 -5.43 15.57
C GLY A 88 -12.01 -4.15 16.37
N ILE A 89 -11.72 -4.10 17.67
CA ILE A 89 -11.93 -2.90 18.51
C ILE A 89 -10.63 -2.51 19.21
N VAL A 90 -10.16 -1.28 19.01
CA VAL A 90 -9.08 -0.67 19.80
C VAL A 90 -9.67 0.44 20.68
N HIS A 91 -9.50 0.33 22.01
CA HIS A 91 -10.02 1.27 23.01
C HIS A 91 -8.89 1.84 23.87
N ARG A 92 -8.09 2.74 23.27
CA ARG A 92 -6.95 3.39 23.94
C ARG A 92 -7.36 4.55 24.85
N TYR A 93 -8.42 5.27 24.47
CA TYR A 93 -8.84 6.51 25.12
C TYR A 93 -10.20 6.33 25.79
N PRO A 94 -10.48 6.98 26.94
CA PRO A 94 -11.70 6.72 27.72
C PRO A 94 -13.03 7.01 27.00
N ASP A 95 -13.02 7.86 25.97
CA ASP A 95 -14.21 8.45 25.35
C ASP A 95 -14.40 8.06 23.88
N ARG A 96 -13.53 7.22 23.31
CA ARG A 96 -13.59 6.85 21.89
C ARG A 96 -12.91 5.52 21.59
N VAL A 97 -13.43 4.85 20.55
CA VAL A 97 -12.90 3.59 20.05
C VAL A 97 -12.57 3.71 18.56
N LEU A 98 -11.58 2.92 18.10
CA LEU A 98 -11.40 2.61 16.69
C LEU A 98 -12.07 1.26 16.42
N LEU A 99 -13.08 1.28 15.55
CA LEU A 99 -13.74 0.08 15.03
C LEU A 99 -13.13 -0.27 13.67
N LYS A 100 -12.64 -1.51 13.52
CA LYS A 100 -12.07 -2.07 12.29
C LYS A 100 -13.09 -3.05 11.67
N PRO A 101 -14.13 -2.57 10.93
CA PRO A 101 -15.17 -3.45 10.39
C PRO A 101 -14.68 -4.34 9.26
N VAL A 102 -13.65 -3.89 8.53
CA VAL A 102 -12.97 -4.63 7.47
C VAL A 102 -11.48 -4.33 7.52
N HIS A 103 -10.68 -5.28 7.02
CA HIS A 103 -9.22 -5.16 6.90
C HIS A 103 -8.77 -4.98 5.44
N VAL A 104 -9.64 -4.40 4.60
CA VAL A 104 -9.38 -4.18 3.17
C VAL A 104 -9.34 -2.68 2.87
N CYS A 105 -8.48 -2.30 1.92
CA CYS A 105 -8.38 -0.96 1.36
C CYS A 105 -8.75 -0.98 -0.12
#